data_AF-A0A8J7ZSQ8-F1
#
_entry.id   AF-A0A8J7ZSQ8-F1
#
_cell.length_a   1.000
_cell.length_b   1.000
_cell.length_c   1.000
_cell.angle_alpha   90.00
_cell.angle_beta   90.00
_cell.angle_gamma   90.00
#
_symmetry.space_group_name_H-M   'P 1'
#
loop_
_entity.id
_entity.type
_entity.pdbx_description
1 polymer ?
#
loop_
_entity_poly.entity_id
_entity_poly.type
_entity_poly.pdbx_seq_one_letter_code
_entity_poly.pdbx_strand_id
1 'polypeptide(L)'
;MSDATPDDDLARAADDLADALRDLRGDVGPRRGPLGLPRPPRPNEVLRFADEAAIPAIVAVLEANIRILEALQRGLRLARKGQEVSQRGGDARDRAADARDRATDVSRTTLQRVDSALEDLQTAFENGELPEDSPARPVLEDARELRREIDRRLQESTEQEHTLDEYEGDDESDDAEGIDDGVKVDVDAELDSLRDQYREGDEGGDEGSDGTGDDGDEE
;
A
#
# COMPACT_ATOMS: atom_id res chain seq x y z
N MET A 1 -24.98 -6.61 -27.03
CA MET A 1 -24.68 -7.03 -25.65
C MET A 1 -23.42 -7.85 -25.74
N SER A 2 -22.31 -7.27 -25.32
CA SER A 2 -20.96 -7.74 -25.62
C SER A 2 -20.59 -8.90 -24.70
N ASP A 3 -20.14 -9.98 -25.30
CA ASP A 3 -19.56 -11.15 -24.64
C ASP A 3 -18.14 -10.72 -24.19
N ALA A 4 -18.01 -10.33 -22.92
CA ALA A 4 -16.72 -10.02 -22.33
C ALA A 4 -16.11 -11.33 -21.82
N THR A 5 -14.91 -11.64 -22.31
CA THR A 5 -14.19 -12.84 -21.93
C THR A 5 -13.74 -12.69 -20.46
N PRO A 6 -13.68 -13.76 -19.65
CA PRO A 6 -13.19 -13.66 -18.26
C PRO A 6 -11.83 -12.95 -18.10
N ASP A 7 -11.00 -12.99 -19.14
CA ASP A 7 -9.72 -12.28 -19.23
C ASP A 7 -9.88 -10.76 -19.35
N ASP A 8 -10.93 -10.27 -20.02
CA ASP A 8 -11.21 -8.82 -20.17
C ASP A 8 -11.69 -8.19 -18.85
N ASP A 9 -12.44 -8.95 -18.06
CA ASP A 9 -12.88 -8.51 -16.73
C ASP A 9 -11.70 -8.48 -15.74
N LEU A 10 -10.77 -9.43 -15.86
CA LEU A 10 -9.54 -9.45 -15.07
C LEU A 10 -8.61 -8.30 -15.45
N ALA A 11 -8.46 -8.03 -16.75
CA ALA A 11 -7.67 -6.91 -17.25
C ALA A 11 -8.22 -5.57 -16.77
N ARG A 12 -9.55 -5.37 -16.84
CA ARG A 12 -10.21 -4.17 -16.34
C ARG A 12 -10.05 -4.00 -14.83
N ALA A 13 -10.21 -5.08 -14.06
CA ALA A 13 -9.99 -5.07 -12.62
C ALA A 13 -8.53 -4.81 -12.22
N ALA A 14 -7.56 -5.28 -13.01
CA ALA A 14 -6.14 -5.01 -12.79
C ALA A 14 -5.80 -3.54 -13.07
N ASP A 15 -6.41 -2.94 -14.10
CA ASP A 15 -6.29 -1.52 -14.42
C ASP A 15 -6.90 -0.65 -13.31
N ASP A 16 -8.12 -0.98 -12.86
CA ASP A 16 -8.79 -0.29 -11.74
C ASP A 16 -7.95 -0.35 -10.45
N LEU A 17 -7.31 -1.50 -10.17
CA LEU A 17 -6.41 -1.66 -9.03
C LEU A 17 -5.11 -0.87 -9.22
N ALA A 18 -4.55 -0.83 -10.43
CA ALA A 18 -3.34 -0.08 -10.73
C ALA A 18 -3.55 1.43 -10.55
N ASP A 19 -4.71 1.95 -10.98
CA ASP A 19 -5.10 3.34 -10.76
C ASP A 19 -5.32 3.63 -9.27
N ALA A 20 -6.05 2.77 -8.55
CA ALA A 20 -6.24 2.93 -7.11
C ALA A 20 -4.92 2.89 -6.31
N LEU A 21 -3.98 2.03 -6.70
CA LEU A 21 -2.64 1.99 -6.09
C LEU A 21 -1.78 3.20 -6.46
N ARG A 22 -1.99 3.80 -7.64
CA ARG A 22 -1.29 5.00 -8.10
C ARG A 22 -1.75 6.23 -7.34
N ASP A 23 -3.06 6.37 -7.14
CA ASP A 23 -3.65 7.42 -6.32
C ASP A 23 -3.20 7.28 -4.86
N LEU A 24 -3.27 6.06 -4.31
CA LEU A 24 -2.81 5.79 -2.95
C LEU A 24 -1.32 6.08 -2.76
N ARG A 25 -0.50 6.00 -3.81
CA ARG A 25 0.94 6.33 -3.74
C ARG A 25 1.21 7.83 -3.78
N GLY A 26 0.33 8.62 -4.41
CA GLY A 26 0.44 10.08 -4.47
C GLY A 26 0.26 10.75 -3.11
N ASP A 27 -0.57 10.18 -2.24
CA ASP A 27 -0.95 10.79 -0.96
C ASP A 27 -0.01 10.48 0.21
N VAL A 28 0.94 9.56 0.06
CA VAL A 28 1.84 9.10 1.15
C VAL A 28 3.18 9.85 1.12
N GLY A 29 3.14 11.18 1.00
CA GLY A 29 4.30 12.06 1.09
C GLY A 29 4.41 12.72 2.48
N PRO A 30 5.50 12.55 3.26
CA PRO A 30 5.68 13.26 4.51
C PRO A 30 5.83 14.77 4.25
N ARG A 31 4.84 15.56 4.68
CA ARG A 31 4.86 17.02 4.52
C ARG A 31 5.84 17.64 5.53
N ARG A 32 6.89 18.28 5.04
CA ARG A 32 7.88 19.01 5.87
C ARG A 32 7.30 20.35 6.31
N GLY A 33 7.43 20.67 7.60
CA GLY A 33 7.10 21.99 8.13
C GLY A 33 8.20 23.02 7.83
N PRO A 34 7.92 24.32 8.07
CA PRO A 34 8.98 25.33 8.05
C PRO A 34 10.05 24.91 9.07
N LEU A 35 11.32 24.89 8.65
CA LEU A 35 12.52 24.32 9.33
C LEU A 35 12.88 22.86 9.01
N GLY A 36 12.15 22.16 8.13
CA GLY A 36 12.58 20.85 7.62
C GLY A 36 12.55 19.68 8.62
N LEU A 37 12.08 19.93 9.85
CA LEU A 37 11.84 18.92 10.87
C LEU A 37 10.54 18.16 10.56
N PRO A 38 10.50 16.82 10.71
CA PRO A 38 9.28 16.05 10.56
C PRO A 38 8.30 16.48 11.66
N ARG A 39 7.19 17.10 11.26
CA ARG A 39 6.15 17.53 12.19
C ARG A 39 5.42 16.27 12.69
N PRO A 40 5.25 16.08 14.01
CA PRO A 40 4.46 14.95 14.49
C PRO A 40 3.02 15.08 13.97
N PRO A 41 2.40 13.96 13.53
CA PRO A 41 1.07 13.98 12.94
C PRO A 41 0.03 14.47 13.94
N ARG A 42 -0.92 15.29 13.48
CA ARG A 42 -2.05 15.74 14.29
C ARG A 42 -3.08 14.59 14.40
N PRO A 43 -3.84 14.48 15.51
CA PRO A 43 -4.85 13.42 15.68
C PRO A 43 -5.91 13.38 14.56
N ASN A 44 -6.26 14.55 14.02
CA ASN A 44 -7.19 14.67 12.90
C ASN A 44 -6.59 14.19 11.57
N GLU A 45 -5.28 14.29 11.36
CA GLU A 45 -4.58 13.79 10.17
C GLU A 45 -4.53 12.26 10.17
N VAL A 46 -4.43 11.62 11.34
CA VAL A 46 -4.51 10.16 11.47
C VAL A 46 -5.90 9.63 11.12
N LEU A 47 -6.95 10.29 11.62
CA LEU A 47 -8.33 9.94 11.27
C LEU A 47 -8.61 10.16 9.79
N ARG A 48 -8.11 11.26 9.22
CA ARG A 48 -8.24 11.55 7.80
C ARG A 48 -7.48 10.53 6.94
N PHE A 49 -6.26 10.16 7.32
CA PHE A 49 -5.50 9.09 6.64
C PHE A 49 -6.21 7.73 6.72
N ALA A 50 -6.82 7.42 7.86
CA ALA A 50 -7.58 6.19 8.01
C ALA A 50 -8.78 6.18 7.04
N ASP A 51 -9.50 7.28 6.91
CA ASP A 51 -10.67 7.41 6.03
C ASP A 51 -10.30 7.49 4.54
N GLU A 52 -9.29 8.28 4.18
CA GLU A 52 -8.88 8.54 2.79
C GLU A 52 -8.02 7.42 2.19
N ALA A 53 -7.22 6.72 3.01
CA ALA A 53 -6.20 5.79 2.51
C ALA A 53 -6.29 4.39 3.14
N ALA A 54 -6.32 4.28 4.48
CA ALA A 54 -6.17 2.98 5.13
C ALA A 54 -7.44 2.10 5.00
N ILE A 55 -8.62 2.66 5.24
CA ILE A 55 -9.91 1.97 5.11
C ILE A 55 -10.14 1.56 3.65
N PRO A 56 -9.99 2.43 2.63
CA PRO A 56 -10.12 2.04 1.23
C PRO A 56 -9.15 0.93 0.82
N ALA A 57 -7.89 0.99 1.25
CA ALA A 57 -6.90 -0.04 0.96
C ALA A 57 -7.30 -1.40 1.57
N ILE A 58 -7.76 -1.40 2.82
CA ILE A 58 -8.24 -2.63 3.48
C ILE A 58 -9.48 -3.18 2.78
N VAL A 59 -10.42 -2.32 2.37
CA VAL A 59 -11.60 -2.72 1.60
C VAL A 59 -11.20 -3.35 0.26
N ALA A 60 -10.25 -2.75 -0.47
CA ALA A 60 -9.76 -3.28 -1.74
C ALA A 60 -9.13 -4.68 -1.58
N VAL A 61 -8.34 -4.90 -0.52
CA VAL A 61 -7.77 -6.21 -0.19
C VAL A 61 -8.87 -7.23 0.10
N LEU A 62 -9.90 -6.85 0.85
CA LEU A 62 -11.04 -7.73 1.15
C LEU A 62 -11.83 -8.06 -0.12
N GLU A 63 -12.08 -7.08 -1.00
CA GLU A 63 -12.77 -7.32 -2.26
C GLU A 63 -11.97 -8.24 -3.19
N ALA A 64 -10.65 -8.06 -3.26
CA ALA A 64 -9.76 -8.96 -3.99
C ALA A 64 -9.86 -10.40 -3.44
N ASN A 65 -9.87 -10.57 -2.12
CA ASN A 65 -10.06 -11.87 -1.49
C ASN A 65 -11.43 -12.49 -1.84
N ILE A 66 -12.50 -11.69 -1.83
CA ILE A 66 -13.83 -12.16 -2.23
C ILE A 66 -13.83 -12.60 -3.69
N ARG A 67 -13.27 -11.81 -4.61
CA ARG A 67 -13.17 -12.16 -6.04
C ARG A 67 -12.35 -13.44 -6.26
N ILE A 68 -11.27 -13.65 -5.50
CA ILE A 68 -10.49 -14.90 -5.52
C ILE A 68 -11.36 -16.09 -5.08
N LEU A 69 -12.12 -15.94 -3.99
CA LEU A 69 -13.02 -16.99 -3.52
C LEU A 69 -14.15 -17.29 -4.52
N GLU A 70 -14.68 -16.27 -5.20
CA GLU A 70 -15.65 -16.45 -6.27
C GLU A 70 -15.06 -17.16 -7.49
N ALA A 71 -13.84 -16.82 -7.89
CA ALA A 71 -13.11 -17.49 -8.96
C ALA A 71 -12.87 -18.97 -8.61
N LEU A 72 -12.48 -19.25 -7.37
CA LEU A 72 -12.36 -20.63 -6.87
C LEU A 72 -13.70 -21.36 -6.90
N GLN A 73 -14.79 -20.71 -6.49
CA GLN A 73 -16.13 -21.29 -6.54
C GLN A 73 -16.56 -21.59 -7.99
N ARG A 74 -16.26 -20.70 -8.94
CA ARG A 74 -16.48 -20.95 -10.38
C ARG A 74 -15.64 -22.13 -10.85
N GLY A 75 -14.36 -22.21 -10.48
CA GLY A 75 -13.48 -23.34 -10.78
C GLY A 75 -14.00 -24.67 -10.25
N LEU A 76 -14.44 -24.72 -8.98
CA LEU A 76 -15.04 -25.91 -8.37
C LEU A 76 -16.36 -26.31 -9.06
N ARG A 77 -17.17 -25.34 -9.49
CA ARG A 77 -18.40 -25.59 -10.26
C ARG A 77 -18.09 -26.18 -11.64
N LEU A 78 -17.05 -25.69 -12.32
CA LEU A 78 -16.57 -26.27 -13.57
C LEU A 78 -16.02 -27.67 -13.37
N ALA A 79 -15.23 -27.92 -12.32
CA ALA A 79 -14.71 -29.25 -12.01
C ALA A 79 -15.85 -30.25 -11.76
N ARG A 80 -16.89 -29.85 -11.02
CA ARG A 80 -18.08 -30.69 -10.79
C ARG A 80 -18.82 -31.03 -12.08
N LYS A 81 -19.03 -30.04 -12.97
CA LYS A 81 -19.59 -30.28 -14.32
C LYS A 81 -18.67 -31.17 -15.17
N GLY A 82 -17.36 -30.96 -15.10
CA GLY A 82 -16.36 -31.78 -15.78
C GLY A 82 -16.37 -33.22 -15.29
N GLN A 83 -16.67 -33.46 -14.02
CA GLN A 83 -16.77 -34.80 -13.44
C GLN A 83 -18.05 -35.54 -13.90
N GLU A 84 -19.16 -34.83 -14.07
CA GLU A 84 -20.40 -35.35 -14.69
C GLU A 84 -20.21 -35.70 -16.18
N VAL A 85 -19.35 -34.96 -16.89
CA VAL A 85 -18.97 -35.24 -18.29
C VAL A 85 -17.90 -36.34 -18.37
N SER A 86 -16.95 -36.39 -17.43
CA SER A 86 -15.86 -37.38 -17.34
C SER A 86 -16.37 -38.78 -17.01
N GLN A 87 -17.45 -38.91 -16.25
CA GLN A 87 -18.17 -40.19 -16.09
C GLN A 87 -18.86 -40.68 -17.37
N ARG A 88 -18.91 -39.84 -18.42
CA ARG A 88 -19.53 -40.14 -19.71
C ARG A 88 -18.55 -40.16 -20.90
N GLY A 89 -17.30 -39.70 -20.75
CA GLY A 89 -16.33 -39.62 -21.86
C GLY A 89 -14.86 -39.51 -21.42
N GLY A 90 -14.00 -40.38 -21.99
CA GLY A 90 -12.56 -40.48 -21.69
C GLY A 90 -11.74 -39.23 -22.05
N ASP A 91 -12.23 -38.38 -22.95
CA ASP A 91 -11.48 -37.24 -23.52
C ASP A 91 -11.05 -36.18 -22.48
N ALA A 92 -11.70 -36.11 -21.31
CA ALA A 92 -11.34 -35.14 -20.28
C ALA A 92 -10.04 -35.52 -19.55
N ARG A 93 -9.74 -36.82 -19.43
CA ARG A 93 -8.49 -37.29 -18.81
C ARG A 93 -7.29 -37.06 -19.71
N ASP A 94 -7.45 -37.30 -21.01
CA ASP A 94 -6.37 -37.11 -21.98
C ASP A 94 -5.98 -35.63 -22.09
N ARG A 95 -6.95 -34.71 -22.10
CA ARG A 95 -6.65 -33.26 -22.06
C ARG A 95 -5.96 -32.81 -20.77
N ALA A 96 -6.28 -33.43 -19.63
CA ALA A 96 -5.64 -33.11 -18.36
C ALA A 96 -4.20 -33.63 -18.30
N ALA A 97 -3.94 -34.81 -18.87
CA ALA A 97 -2.59 -35.35 -19.03
C ALA A 97 -1.76 -34.46 -19.96
N ASP A 98 -2.30 -34.09 -21.12
CA ASP A 98 -1.65 -33.19 -22.07
C ASP A 98 -1.34 -31.80 -21.49
N ALA A 99 -2.22 -31.25 -20.63
CA ALA A 99 -1.98 -29.98 -19.96
C ALA A 99 -0.85 -30.10 -18.92
N ARG A 100 -0.80 -31.21 -18.19
CA ARG A 100 0.24 -31.49 -17.19
C ARG A 100 1.60 -31.67 -17.85
N ASP A 101 1.67 -32.39 -18.96
CA ASP A 101 2.91 -32.61 -19.69
C ASP A 101 3.48 -31.30 -20.25
N ARG A 102 2.63 -30.43 -20.83
CA ARG A 102 3.04 -29.08 -21.25
C ARG A 102 3.53 -28.22 -20.09
N ALA A 103 2.86 -28.29 -18.94
CA ALA A 103 3.28 -27.54 -17.77
C ALA A 103 4.65 -28.02 -17.25
N THR A 104 4.92 -29.33 -17.30
CA THR A 104 6.24 -29.88 -16.93
C THR A 104 7.33 -29.47 -17.91
N ASP A 105 7.05 -29.43 -19.21
CA ASP A 105 8.01 -28.98 -20.22
C ASP A 105 8.37 -27.50 -20.03
N VAL A 106 7.38 -26.64 -19.85
CA VAL A 106 7.60 -25.20 -19.58
C VAL A 106 8.39 -25.00 -18.29
N SER A 107 8.07 -25.76 -17.24
CA SER A 107 8.81 -25.71 -15.98
C SER A 107 10.27 -26.09 -16.19
N ARG A 108 10.55 -27.14 -16.97
CA ARG A 108 11.91 -27.60 -17.25
C ARG A 108 12.71 -26.58 -18.05
N THR A 109 12.11 -25.98 -19.08
CA THR A 109 12.75 -24.93 -19.88
C THR A 109 13.05 -23.69 -19.04
N THR A 110 12.14 -23.32 -18.14
CA THR A 110 12.32 -22.16 -17.25
C THR A 110 13.46 -22.42 -16.27
N LEU A 111 13.53 -23.61 -15.67
CA LEU A 111 14.63 -23.98 -14.77
C LEU A 111 15.98 -23.98 -15.49
N GLN A 112 16.04 -24.53 -16.71
CA GLN A 112 17.26 -24.47 -17.53
C GLN A 112 17.71 -23.03 -17.79
N ARG A 113 16.76 -22.13 -18.09
CA ARG A 113 17.08 -20.72 -18.33
C ARG A 113 17.61 -20.02 -17.07
N VAL A 114 17.09 -20.38 -15.89
CA VAL A 114 17.59 -19.86 -14.60
C VAL A 114 18.99 -20.40 -14.31
N ASP A 115 19.24 -21.69 -14.49
CA ASP A 115 20.57 -22.27 -14.28
C ASP A 115 21.61 -21.61 -15.18
N SER A 116 21.31 -21.41 -16.47
CA SER A 116 22.20 -20.69 -17.40
C SER A 116 22.43 -19.23 -16.99
N ALA A 117 21.40 -18.52 -16.52
CA ALA A 117 21.57 -17.15 -16.04
C ALA A 117 22.46 -17.06 -14.78
N LEU A 118 22.41 -18.06 -13.90
CA LEU A 118 23.26 -18.15 -12.71
C LEU A 118 24.71 -18.47 -13.08
N GLU A 119 24.93 -19.35 -14.05
CA GLU A 119 26.27 -19.68 -14.57
C GLU A 119 26.92 -18.47 -15.25
N ASP A 120 26.15 -17.68 -16.00
CA ASP A 120 26.61 -16.43 -16.59
C ASP A 120 26.94 -15.37 -15.54
N LEU A 121 26.15 -15.29 -14.47
CA LEU A 121 26.43 -14.39 -13.34
C LEU A 121 27.72 -14.80 -12.63
N GLN A 122 27.93 -16.10 -12.40
CA GLN A 122 29.18 -16.61 -11.84
C GLN A 122 30.38 -16.26 -12.76
N THR A 123 30.22 -16.48 -14.05
CA THR A 123 31.24 -16.15 -15.06
C THR A 123 31.55 -14.65 -15.08
N ALA A 124 30.53 -13.79 -14.92
CA ALA A 124 30.70 -12.36 -14.83
C ALA A 124 31.41 -11.91 -13.54
N PHE A 125 31.19 -12.59 -12.42
CA PHE A 125 31.95 -12.35 -11.19
C PHE A 125 33.41 -12.79 -11.31
N GLU A 126 33.68 -13.87 -12.03
CA GLU A 126 35.03 -14.41 -12.23
C GLU A 126 35.83 -13.59 -13.25
N ASN A 127 35.20 -13.13 -14.33
CA ASN A 127 35.87 -12.48 -15.46
C ASN A 127 35.59 -10.97 -15.58
N GLY A 128 34.69 -10.41 -14.76
CA GLY A 128 34.34 -8.99 -14.74
C GLY A 128 33.36 -8.54 -15.84
N GLU A 129 32.98 -9.41 -16.77
CA GLU A 129 32.09 -9.11 -17.90
C GLU A 129 31.09 -10.24 -18.13
N LEU A 130 29.84 -9.90 -18.52
CA LEU A 130 28.83 -10.89 -18.90
C LEU A 130 29.07 -11.42 -20.32
N PRO A 131 28.82 -12.72 -20.58
CA PRO A 131 28.86 -13.29 -21.93
C PRO A 131 27.92 -12.59 -22.92
N GLU A 132 28.29 -12.56 -24.19
CA GLU A 132 27.52 -11.86 -25.25
C GLU A 132 26.12 -12.43 -25.46
N ASP A 133 25.97 -13.75 -25.26
CA ASP A 133 24.71 -14.48 -25.42
C ASP A 133 23.92 -14.64 -24.12
N SER A 134 24.29 -13.89 -23.07
CA SER A 134 23.69 -14.08 -21.75
C SER A 134 22.19 -13.74 -21.74
N PRO A 135 21.32 -14.60 -21.18
CA PRO A 135 19.90 -14.30 -21.05
C PRO A 135 19.63 -13.17 -20.05
N ALA A 136 20.63 -12.71 -19.29
CA ALA A 136 20.56 -11.55 -18.40
C ALA A 136 20.76 -10.21 -19.14
N ARG A 137 21.30 -10.23 -20.36
CA ARG A 137 21.60 -9.01 -21.15
C ARG A 137 20.34 -8.17 -21.44
N PRO A 138 19.22 -8.75 -21.90
CA PRO A 138 17.98 -8.00 -22.12
C PRO A 138 17.44 -7.37 -20.84
N VAL A 139 17.50 -8.08 -19.71
CA VAL A 139 17.00 -7.58 -18.41
C VAL A 139 17.84 -6.40 -17.92
N LEU A 140 19.17 -6.43 -18.12
CA LEU A 140 20.04 -5.31 -17.79
C LEU A 140 19.86 -4.11 -18.72
N GLU A 141 19.50 -4.36 -19.98
CA GLU A 141 19.15 -3.32 -20.94
C GLU A 141 17.85 -2.63 -20.54
N ASP A 142 16.81 -3.40 -20.21
CA ASP A 142 15.53 -2.91 -19.69
C ASP A 142 15.73 -2.08 -18.41
N ALA A 143 16.58 -2.56 -17.49
CA ALA A 143 16.88 -1.85 -16.25
C ALA A 143 17.62 -0.51 -16.51
N ARG A 144 18.52 -0.47 -17.50
CA ARG A 144 19.21 0.77 -17.91
C ARG A 144 18.26 1.74 -18.58
N GLU A 145 17.32 1.25 -19.38
CA GLU A 145 16.28 2.07 -20.00
C GLU A 145 15.36 2.66 -18.94
N LEU A 146 14.89 1.85 -17.98
CA LEU A 146 14.04 2.30 -16.87
C LEU A 146 14.74 3.36 -16.03
N ARG A 147 16.04 3.22 -15.77
CA ARG A 147 16.81 4.26 -15.07
C ARG A 147 16.82 5.58 -15.83
N ARG A 148 17.04 5.57 -17.15
CA ARG A 148 17.01 6.78 -17.98
C ARG A 148 15.62 7.42 -17.99
N GLU A 149 14.55 6.63 -17.93
CA GLU A 149 13.19 7.14 -17.83
C GLU A 149 12.93 7.81 -16.48
N ILE A 150 13.39 7.20 -15.38
CA ILE A 150 13.31 7.81 -14.04
C ILE A 150 14.09 9.11 -13.98
N ASP A 151 15.32 9.13 -14.48
CA ASP A 151 16.15 10.35 -14.52
C ASP A 151 15.45 11.45 -15.33
N ARG A 152 14.81 11.10 -16.46
CA ARG A 152 14.02 12.04 -17.26
C ARG A 152 12.81 12.60 -16.50
N ARG A 153 12.03 11.75 -15.84
CA ARG A 153 10.86 12.18 -15.05
C ARG A 153 11.27 13.03 -13.84
N LEU A 154 12.41 12.70 -13.21
CA LEU A 154 12.93 13.49 -12.09
C LEU A 154 13.33 14.89 -12.55
N GLN A 155 14.00 14.99 -13.70
CA GLN A 155 14.37 16.26 -14.29
C GLN A 155 13.14 17.10 -14.69
N GLU A 156 12.13 16.48 -15.30
CA GLU A 156 10.87 17.15 -15.66
C GLU A 156 10.15 17.71 -14.42
N SER A 157 10.12 16.96 -13.32
CA SER A 157 9.56 17.45 -12.04
C SER A 157 10.34 18.64 -11.46
N THR A 158 11.67 18.61 -11.52
CA THR A 158 12.51 19.72 -11.02
C THR A 158 12.38 20.97 -11.89
N GLU A 159 12.24 20.82 -13.21
CA GLU A 159 11.99 21.94 -14.12
C GLU A 159 10.60 22.55 -13.88
N GLN A 160 9.58 21.75 -13.58
CA GLN A 160 8.24 22.22 -13.20
C GLN A 160 8.24 23.01 -11.88
N GLU A 161 9.03 22.57 -10.89
CA GLU A 161 9.21 23.25 -9.60
C GLU A 161 9.88 24.62 -9.77
N HIS A 162 10.93 24.71 -10.60
CA HIS A 162 11.60 25.97 -10.88
C HIS A 162 10.73 27.02 -11.60
N THR A 163 9.75 26.60 -12.40
CA THR A 163 8.80 27.55 -13.03
C THR A 163 7.78 28.17 -12.07
N LEU A 164 7.64 27.63 -10.85
CA LEU A 164 6.75 28.18 -9.82
C LEU A 164 7.45 29.23 -8.93
N ASP A 165 8.75 29.07 -8.67
CA ASP A 165 9.56 30.06 -7.92
C ASP A 165 9.77 31.39 -8.67
N GLU A 166 9.68 31.40 -10.01
CA GLU A 166 9.89 32.63 -10.81
C GLU A 166 8.66 33.57 -10.84
N TYR A 167 7.53 33.18 -10.23
CA TYR A 167 6.31 34.02 -10.12
C TYR A 167 6.10 34.69 -8.75
N GLU A 168 6.98 34.50 -7.76
CA GLU A 168 6.88 35.11 -6.41
C GLU A 168 7.96 36.18 -6.13
N GLY A 169 8.44 36.86 -7.19
CA GLY A 169 9.50 37.86 -7.10
C GLY A 169 9.13 39.25 -7.61
N ASP A 170 8.00 39.84 -7.18
CA ASP A 170 7.75 41.28 -7.31
C ASP A 170 6.61 41.73 -6.36
N ASP A 171 6.95 42.10 -5.12
CA ASP A 171 6.15 43.09 -4.36
C ASP A 171 7.08 43.78 -3.35
N GLU A 172 7.74 44.83 -3.82
CA GLU A 172 8.34 45.86 -2.98
C GLU A 172 7.21 46.72 -2.39
N SER A 173 7.08 46.77 -1.06
CA SER A 173 6.46 47.89 -0.35
C SER A 173 6.92 47.91 1.11
N ASP A 174 7.68 48.95 1.44
CA ASP A 174 8.00 49.43 2.78
C ASP A 174 6.75 49.51 3.68
N ASP A 175 6.86 49.12 4.95
CA ASP A 175 6.51 49.93 6.13
C ASP A 175 6.31 49.11 7.42
N ALA A 176 6.81 49.68 8.51
CA ALA A 176 6.34 49.58 9.90
C ALA A 176 6.72 48.38 10.80
N GLU A 177 7.65 48.70 11.72
CA GLU A 177 7.53 48.52 13.18
C GLU A 177 7.55 47.09 13.76
N GLY A 178 8.56 46.85 14.61
CA GLY A 178 8.76 45.61 15.33
C GLY A 178 7.61 45.24 16.26
N ILE A 179 7.19 43.99 16.17
CA ILE A 179 6.43 43.29 17.22
C ILE A 179 7.05 41.91 17.38
N ASP A 180 8.06 41.84 18.26
CA ASP A 180 8.43 40.61 18.97
C ASP A 180 7.30 40.30 19.97
N ASP A 181 6.18 39.75 19.50
CA ASP A 181 5.18 39.14 20.38
C ASP A 181 5.48 37.64 20.47
N GLY A 182 6.62 37.33 21.10
CA GLY A 182 6.83 36.03 21.69
C GLY A 182 5.82 35.86 22.81
N VAL A 183 4.72 35.16 22.55
CA VAL A 183 3.75 34.77 23.57
C VAL A 183 4.48 33.92 24.62
N LYS A 184 4.92 34.58 25.70
CA LYS A 184 5.48 33.94 26.88
C LYS A 184 4.33 33.29 27.61
N VAL A 185 4.09 32.02 27.30
CA VAL A 185 3.13 31.21 28.05
C VAL A 185 3.74 30.96 29.42
N ASP A 186 3.21 31.64 30.45
CA ASP A 186 3.58 31.42 31.83
C ASP A 186 3.04 30.06 32.28
N VAL A 187 3.88 29.03 32.11
CA VAL A 187 3.56 27.62 32.44
C VAL A 187 3.09 27.46 33.88
N ASP A 188 3.55 28.31 34.80
CA ASP A 188 3.14 28.30 36.20
C ASP A 188 1.66 28.66 36.38
N ALA A 189 1.12 29.61 35.59
CA ALA A 189 -0.29 30.00 35.65
C ALA A 189 -1.21 28.88 35.10
N GLU A 190 -0.77 28.19 34.04
CA GLU A 190 -1.48 27.06 33.46
C GLU A 190 -1.49 25.83 34.39
N LEU A 191 -0.38 25.60 35.11
CA LEU A 191 -0.29 24.51 36.08
C LEU A 191 -1.19 24.72 37.30
N ASP A 192 -1.34 25.96 37.77
CA ASP A 192 -2.29 26.27 38.84
C ASP A 192 -3.74 26.08 38.39
N SER A 193 -4.09 26.46 37.15
CA SER A 193 -5.43 26.22 36.59
C SER A 193 -5.75 24.73 36.47
N LEU A 194 -4.79 23.89 36.06
CA LEU A 194 -4.98 22.44 36.02
C LEU A 194 -5.11 21.83 37.43
N ARG A 195 -4.36 22.36 38.40
CA ARG A 195 -4.40 21.90 39.79
C ARG A 195 -5.74 22.19 40.44
N ASP A 196 -6.32 23.37 40.22
CA ASP A 196 -7.65 23.71 40.75
C ASP A 196 -8.75 22.85 40.11
N GLN A 197 -8.68 22.61 38.79
CA GLN A 197 -9.62 21.72 38.11
C GLN A 197 -9.59 20.28 38.66
N TYR A 198 -8.42 19.77 39.03
CA TYR A 198 -8.30 18.44 39.65
C TYR A 198 -8.71 18.42 41.12
N ARG A 199 -8.59 19.55 41.83
CA ARG A 199 -8.99 19.66 43.24
C ARG A 199 -10.51 19.77 43.40
N GLU A 200 -11.19 20.37 42.44
CA GLU A 200 -12.66 20.50 42.42
C GLU A 200 -13.36 19.20 41.94
N GLY A 201 -12.60 18.23 41.41
CA GLY A 201 -13.09 16.91 41.00
C GLY A 201 -13.15 15.85 42.11
N ASP A 202 -12.68 16.16 43.33
CA ASP A 202 -12.57 15.20 44.46
C ASP A 202 -13.30 15.68 45.73
N GLU A 203 -14.32 16.53 45.60
CA GLU A 203 -15.26 16.85 46.68
C GLU A 203 -16.64 16.28 46.38
N GLY A 204 -16.79 14.96 46.58
CA GLY A 204 -18.07 14.26 46.42
C GLY A 204 -18.18 12.93 47.15
N GLY A 205 -17.31 12.66 48.12
CA GLY A 205 -17.36 11.44 48.91
C GLY A 205 -17.50 11.71 50.39
N ASP A 206 -18.73 11.72 50.92
CA ASP A 206 -19.06 11.00 52.15
C ASP A 206 -20.58 10.85 52.39
N GLU A 207 -20.93 9.76 53.09
CA GLU A 207 -22.19 9.43 53.80
C GLU A 207 -23.40 9.03 52.94
N GLY A 208 -24.03 7.85 53.00
CA GLY A 208 -24.03 6.72 53.95
C GLY A 208 -25.48 6.19 54.02
N SER A 209 -25.73 4.87 53.93
CA SER A 209 -26.94 4.23 54.50
C SER A 209 -26.88 2.68 54.42
N ASP A 210 -26.68 2.10 55.59
CA ASP A 210 -27.17 0.82 56.12
C ASP A 210 -28.12 -0.11 55.31
N GLY A 211 -27.72 -1.39 55.26
CA GLY A 211 -28.46 -2.48 55.92
C GLY A 211 -29.72 -3.06 55.26
N THR A 212 -29.65 -4.30 54.79
CA THR A 212 -30.55 -5.41 55.19
C THR A 212 -29.86 -6.73 54.82
N GLY A 213 -29.72 -7.62 55.80
CA GLY A 213 -29.13 -8.94 55.63
C GLY A 213 -30.07 -9.89 54.89
N ASP A 214 -29.47 -10.71 54.04
CA ASP A 214 -30.10 -11.87 53.39
C ASP A 214 -29.43 -13.12 53.99
N ASP A 215 -30.13 -13.72 54.94
CA ASP A 215 -29.84 -15.07 55.45
C ASP A 215 -30.36 -16.08 54.40
N GLY A 216 -29.46 -16.90 53.88
CA GLY A 216 -29.77 -17.94 52.89
C GLY A 216 -28.70 -19.04 52.85
N ASP A 217 -28.80 -19.93 53.85
CA ASP A 217 -28.54 -21.39 53.87
C ASP A 217 -27.91 -22.08 52.62
N GLU A 218 -26.96 -23.00 52.85
CA GLU A 218 -27.13 -24.46 52.71
C GLU A 218 -25.76 -25.19 52.67
N GLU A 219 -25.59 -26.17 53.58
CA GLU A 219 -24.61 -27.28 53.49
C GLU A 219 -25.27 -28.56 52.95
#